data_AF-A0A2V8KRN1-F1
#
_entry.id   AF-A0A2V8KRN1-F1
#
_cell.length_a   1.000
_cell.length_b   1.000
_cell.length_c   1.000
_cell.angle_alpha   90.00
_cell.angle_beta   90.00
_cell.angle_gamma   90.00
#
_symmetry.space_group_name_H-M   'P 1'
#
loop_
_entity.id
_entity.type
_entity.pdbx_description
1 polymer ?
#
loop_
_entity_poly.entity_id
_entity_poly.type
_entity_poly.pdbx_seq_one_letter_code
_entity_poly.pdbx_strand_id
1 'polypeptide(L)'
;SMSNKSDGEDPIRAAINEYNPDGTGHRIFASGLRNPVALTLQPGTNTIWTSVNERDTLGDDLVPDYITSVKDGGFYGWPYSYIGSNYDPEHKGKRPDLVARAIVPDVLIPAHSAAVGLTFYTGTQFPERYRNGAFIGLHGSWNRSKLAGYRISFVPFQNGKPAGPLEDFVKGWILNGGSPGSAWGRPVSPYVARDGSLLITDDVANKIWRVRYNGGR
;
A
#
# COMPACT_ATOMS: atom_id res chain seq x y z
N SER A 1 13.42 -3.35 14.86
CA SER A 1 12.43 -4.45 14.75
C SER A 1 13.05 -5.60 13.97
N MET A 2 12.93 -6.85 14.44
CA MET A 2 13.38 -8.02 13.68
C MET A 2 12.56 -8.24 12.40
N SER A 3 11.31 -7.75 12.34
CA SER A 3 10.40 -7.92 11.20
C SER A 3 10.77 -7.10 9.95
N ASN A 4 11.90 -6.38 9.95
CA ASN A 4 12.28 -5.57 8.79
C ASN A 4 12.71 -6.46 7.61
N LYS A 5 13.57 -7.44 7.91
CA LYS A 5 14.33 -8.19 6.91
C LYS A 5 14.69 -9.61 7.36
N SER A 6 14.20 -10.08 8.50
CA SER A 6 14.64 -11.38 9.04
C SER A 6 13.97 -12.53 8.29
N ASP A 7 14.74 -13.57 7.98
CA ASP A 7 14.22 -14.87 7.59
C ASP A 7 13.98 -15.77 8.81
N GLY A 8 13.23 -16.86 8.63
CA GLY A 8 12.97 -17.84 9.69
C GLY A 8 11.94 -17.41 10.74
N GLU A 9 11.20 -16.32 10.51
CA GLU A 9 10.04 -15.97 11.33
C GLU A 9 8.87 -16.94 11.10
N ASP A 10 7.89 -16.91 12.02
CA ASP A 10 6.66 -17.68 11.88
C ASP A 10 5.98 -17.39 10.53
N PRO A 11 5.61 -18.43 9.72
CA PRO A 11 4.98 -18.26 8.41
C PRO A 11 3.69 -17.44 8.40
N ILE A 12 3.01 -17.26 9.54
CA ILE A 12 1.82 -16.39 9.62
C ILE A 12 2.15 -14.89 9.53
N ARG A 13 3.43 -14.53 9.71
CA ARG A 13 3.94 -13.16 9.57
C ARG A 13 4.29 -12.88 8.12
N ALA A 14 4.30 -11.59 7.76
CA ALA A 14 4.54 -11.15 6.39
C ALA A 14 3.64 -11.89 5.36
N ALA A 15 2.39 -12.09 5.76
CA ALA A 15 1.41 -12.92 5.07
C ALA A 15 0.00 -12.35 5.24
N ILE A 16 -0.87 -12.70 4.31
CA ILE A 16 -2.32 -12.55 4.44
C ILE A 16 -2.86 -13.90 4.87
N ASN A 17 -3.51 -13.93 6.03
CA ASN A 17 -4.10 -15.12 6.62
C ASN A 17 -5.61 -15.13 6.37
N GLU A 18 -6.15 -16.28 6.01
CA GLU A 18 -7.59 -16.50 5.84
C GLU A 18 -8.10 -17.38 6.99
N TYR A 19 -9.28 -17.04 7.51
CA TYR A 19 -10.01 -17.78 8.52
C TYR A 19 -11.49 -17.79 8.17
N ASN A 20 -12.19 -18.85 8.58
CA ASN A 20 -13.65 -18.82 8.63
C ASN A 20 -14.11 -17.75 9.63
N PRO A 21 -15.33 -17.18 9.48
CA PRO A 21 -15.86 -16.18 10.41
C PRO A 21 -15.95 -16.65 11.88
N ASP A 22 -16.00 -17.97 12.11
CA ASP A 22 -15.99 -18.58 13.45
C ASP A 22 -14.57 -18.77 14.03
N GLY A 23 -13.54 -18.33 13.29
CA GLY A 23 -12.12 -18.43 13.67
C GLY A 23 -11.44 -19.74 13.29
N THR A 24 -12.16 -20.72 12.71
CA THR A 24 -11.59 -22.00 12.27
C THR A 24 -10.97 -21.90 10.87
N GLY A 25 -10.39 -22.99 10.38
CA GLY A 25 -9.99 -23.11 8.96
C GLY A 25 -8.83 -22.21 8.56
N HIS A 26 -7.94 -21.86 9.50
CA HIS A 26 -6.76 -21.05 9.21
C HIS A 26 -5.97 -21.60 8.03
N ARG A 27 -5.64 -20.70 7.09
CA ARG A 27 -4.60 -20.92 6.09
C ARG A 27 -3.87 -19.63 5.73
N ILE A 28 -2.68 -19.77 5.19
CA ILE A 28 -1.95 -18.67 4.55
C ILE A 28 -2.52 -18.50 3.13
N PHE A 29 -3.18 -17.38 2.87
CA PHE A 29 -3.71 -17.04 1.55
C PHE A 29 -2.58 -16.57 0.62
N ALA A 30 -1.69 -15.71 1.12
CA ALA A 30 -0.51 -15.24 0.39
C ALA A 30 0.62 -14.91 1.38
N SER A 31 1.88 -15.02 0.94
CA SER A 31 3.07 -14.80 1.76
C SER A 31 4.13 -13.97 1.06
N GLY A 32 5.21 -13.64 1.76
CA GLY A 32 6.29 -12.82 1.23
C GLY A 32 5.88 -11.36 1.00
N LEU A 33 4.88 -10.89 1.74
CA LEU A 33 4.42 -9.51 1.79
C LEU A 33 4.92 -8.94 3.12
N ARG A 34 5.95 -8.09 3.16
CA ARG A 34 6.57 -7.69 4.45
C ARG A 34 5.57 -7.20 5.49
N ASN A 35 4.70 -6.26 5.09
CA ASN A 35 3.69 -5.67 5.95
C ASN A 35 2.44 -5.30 5.12
N PRO A 36 1.56 -6.26 4.80
CA PRO A 36 0.31 -6.00 4.08
C PRO A 36 -0.68 -5.31 5.02
N VAL A 37 -0.83 -3.99 4.90
CA VAL A 37 -1.55 -3.17 5.89
C VAL A 37 -3.05 -3.07 5.59
N ALA A 38 -3.40 -2.64 4.38
CA ALA A 38 -4.80 -2.51 3.97
C ALA A 38 -5.20 -3.68 3.08
N LEU A 39 -6.42 -4.20 3.26
CA LEU A 39 -7.05 -5.18 2.37
C LEU A 39 -8.38 -4.63 1.87
N THR A 40 -8.62 -4.75 0.57
CA THR A 40 -9.91 -4.38 -0.03
C THR A 40 -10.24 -5.30 -1.20
N LEU A 41 -11.52 -5.40 -1.54
CA LEU A 41 -11.97 -6.13 -2.72
C LEU A 41 -12.10 -5.16 -3.89
N GLN A 42 -11.57 -5.58 -5.05
CA GLN A 42 -11.81 -4.87 -6.28
C GLN A 42 -13.29 -4.97 -6.69
N PRO A 43 -13.99 -3.84 -6.94
CA PRO A 43 -15.41 -3.84 -7.25
C PRO A 43 -15.75 -4.74 -8.44
N GLY A 44 -16.83 -5.52 -8.29
CA GLY A 44 -17.31 -6.45 -9.31
C GLY A 44 -16.49 -7.74 -9.46
N THR A 45 -15.54 -7.99 -8.55
CA THR A 45 -14.69 -9.20 -8.56
C THR A 45 -14.52 -9.76 -7.15
N ASN A 46 -13.88 -10.93 -7.05
CA ASN A 46 -13.39 -11.50 -5.80
C ASN A 46 -11.89 -11.28 -5.61
N THR A 47 -11.28 -10.36 -6.38
CA THR A 47 -9.85 -10.09 -6.29
C THR A 47 -9.55 -9.20 -5.10
N ILE A 48 -8.80 -9.75 -4.15
CA ILE A 48 -8.25 -8.99 -3.02
C ILE A 48 -7.11 -8.12 -3.53
N TRP A 49 -7.07 -6.88 -3.07
CA TRP A 49 -5.95 -5.96 -3.24
C TRP A 49 -5.38 -5.59 -1.88
N THR A 50 -4.06 -5.46 -1.81
CA THR A 50 -3.36 -5.05 -0.60
C THR A 50 -2.43 -3.87 -0.85
N SER A 51 -2.24 -3.02 0.16
CA SER A 51 -1.06 -2.15 0.24
C SER A 51 0.02 -2.80 1.10
N VAL A 52 1.29 -2.62 0.75
CA VAL A 52 2.42 -3.20 1.48
C VAL A 52 3.48 -2.16 1.77
N ASN A 53 4.00 -2.17 3.00
CA ASN A 53 5.20 -1.41 3.35
C ASN A 53 6.43 -2.29 3.28
N GLU A 54 7.34 -1.95 2.38
CA GLU A 54 8.54 -2.72 2.11
C GLU A 54 9.67 -2.45 3.10
N ARG A 55 10.75 -3.22 2.98
CA ARG A 55 11.85 -3.17 3.94
C ARG A 55 12.60 -1.85 3.93
N ASP A 56 13.12 -1.54 5.10
CA ASP A 56 13.96 -0.38 5.37
C ASP A 56 15.44 -0.72 5.15
N THR A 57 16.28 0.32 5.24
CA THR A 57 17.75 0.27 5.34
C THR A 57 18.52 -0.10 4.06
N LEU A 58 17.93 0.07 2.88
CA LEU A 58 18.62 -0.03 1.57
C LEU A 58 18.81 1.34 0.87
N GLY A 59 18.65 2.43 1.62
CA GLY A 59 18.77 3.80 1.13
C GLY A 59 17.41 4.47 0.88
N ASP A 60 17.45 5.70 0.38
CA ASP A 60 16.26 6.54 0.26
C ASP A 60 15.28 6.08 -0.82
N ASP A 61 15.78 5.41 -1.86
CA ASP A 61 14.97 5.10 -3.05
C ASP A 61 14.73 3.59 -3.24
N LEU A 62 15.11 2.79 -2.24
CA LEU A 62 14.91 1.34 -2.21
C LEU A 62 14.56 0.88 -0.78
N VAL A 63 13.57 0.02 -0.57
CA VAL A 63 12.71 -0.69 -1.54
C VAL A 63 11.38 0.06 -1.73
N PRO A 64 10.81 0.16 -2.94
CA PRO A 64 9.50 0.77 -3.14
C PRO A 64 8.40 0.01 -2.38
N ASP A 65 7.50 0.77 -1.75
CA ASP A 65 6.21 0.23 -1.31
C ASP A 65 5.38 -0.15 -2.54
N TYR A 66 4.24 -0.83 -2.34
CA TYR A 66 3.36 -1.15 -3.46
C TYR A 66 1.91 -1.36 -3.06
N ILE A 67 1.04 -1.31 -4.07
CA ILE A 67 -0.25 -2.01 -4.03
C ILE A 67 -0.28 -3.11 -5.09
N THR A 68 -0.97 -4.20 -4.80
CA THR A 68 -1.05 -5.34 -5.73
C THR A 68 -2.30 -6.16 -5.50
N SER A 69 -2.79 -6.76 -6.58
CA SER A 69 -3.73 -7.87 -6.55
C SER A 69 -3.09 -9.09 -5.89
N VAL A 70 -3.82 -9.69 -4.96
CA VAL A 70 -3.35 -10.83 -4.17
C VAL A 70 -3.80 -12.12 -4.84
N LYS A 71 -2.84 -13.01 -5.09
CA LYS A 71 -3.07 -14.34 -5.65
C LYS A 71 -3.09 -15.38 -4.53
N ASP A 72 -4.06 -16.29 -4.57
CA ASP A 72 -4.10 -17.44 -3.67
C ASP A 72 -2.82 -18.30 -3.85
N GLY A 73 -2.13 -18.59 -2.76
CA GLY A 73 -0.82 -19.25 -2.74
C GLY A 73 0.36 -18.38 -3.23
N GLY A 74 0.11 -17.10 -3.50
CA GLY A 74 1.11 -16.17 -4.04
C GLY A 74 2.27 -15.91 -3.06
N PHE A 75 3.47 -15.75 -3.61
CA PHE A 75 4.67 -15.33 -2.87
C PHE A 75 5.22 -14.03 -3.49
N TYR A 76 5.41 -12.98 -2.68
CA TYR A 76 5.72 -11.63 -3.15
C TYR A 76 7.17 -11.18 -2.88
N GLY A 77 8.04 -12.11 -2.49
CA GLY A 77 9.49 -11.92 -2.46
C GLY A 77 10.08 -11.82 -1.06
N TRP A 78 9.44 -11.09 -0.13
CA TRP A 78 10.01 -10.88 1.20
C TRP A 78 10.24 -12.22 1.94
N PRO A 79 11.35 -12.39 2.69
CA PRO A 79 12.47 -11.46 2.86
C PRO A 79 13.60 -11.65 1.85
N TYR A 80 13.45 -12.56 0.87
CA TYR A 80 14.53 -13.01 0.00
C TYR A 80 14.73 -12.15 -1.25
N SER A 81 13.68 -11.49 -1.73
CA SER A 81 13.71 -10.62 -2.90
C SER A 81 12.68 -9.50 -2.82
N TYR A 82 12.84 -8.50 -3.67
CA TYR A 82 11.86 -7.42 -3.87
C TYR A 82 11.57 -7.24 -5.36
N ILE A 83 10.35 -6.81 -5.68
CA ILE A 83 9.91 -6.56 -7.06
C ILE A 83 10.20 -7.79 -7.97
N GLY A 84 9.65 -8.95 -7.58
CA GLY A 84 9.96 -10.22 -8.23
C GLY A 84 11.30 -10.79 -7.80
N SER A 85 12.18 -11.10 -8.76
CA SER A 85 13.39 -11.88 -8.52
C SER A 85 14.63 -11.07 -8.14
N ASN A 86 14.52 -9.78 -7.81
CA ASN A 86 15.69 -9.00 -7.37
C ASN A 86 16.05 -9.42 -5.96
N TYR A 87 17.15 -10.17 -5.82
CA TYR A 87 17.62 -10.61 -4.52
C TYR A 87 17.77 -9.44 -3.54
N ASP A 88 17.29 -9.67 -2.32
CA ASP A 88 17.72 -8.88 -1.19
C ASP A 88 19.23 -9.06 -1.01
N PRO A 89 20.03 -7.98 -0.96
CA PRO A 89 21.49 -8.08 -0.82
C PRO A 89 21.94 -8.87 0.40
N GLU A 90 21.14 -8.85 1.48
CA GLU A 90 21.47 -9.52 2.74
C GLU A 90 21.05 -11.00 2.75
N HIS A 91 20.23 -11.42 1.78
CA HIS A 91 19.80 -12.81 1.59
C HIS A 91 20.24 -13.40 0.26
N LYS A 92 21.26 -12.80 -0.38
CA LYS A 92 21.75 -13.23 -1.68
C LYS A 92 22.09 -14.72 -1.68
N GLY A 93 21.48 -15.47 -2.61
CA GLY A 93 21.68 -16.91 -2.77
C GLY A 93 20.84 -17.80 -1.84
N LYS A 94 20.10 -17.23 -0.88
CA LYS A 94 19.14 -17.98 -0.07
C LYS A 94 17.83 -18.18 -0.85
N ARG A 95 17.25 -19.38 -0.72
CA ARG A 95 15.93 -19.73 -1.29
C ARG A 95 15.75 -19.35 -2.77
N PRO A 96 16.65 -19.81 -3.66
CA PRO A 96 16.53 -19.54 -5.10
C PRO A 96 15.21 -20.04 -5.68
N ASP A 97 14.62 -21.08 -5.09
CA ASP A 97 13.28 -21.59 -5.40
C ASP A 97 12.18 -20.55 -5.17
N LEU A 98 12.26 -19.79 -4.07
CA LEU A 98 11.29 -18.74 -3.73
C LEU A 98 11.50 -17.48 -4.55
N VAL A 99 12.75 -17.06 -4.72
CA VAL A 99 13.09 -15.87 -5.50
C VAL A 99 12.69 -16.04 -6.96
N ALA A 100 12.86 -17.23 -7.54
CA ALA A 100 12.47 -17.51 -8.92
C ALA A 100 10.96 -17.45 -9.16
N ARG A 101 10.13 -17.68 -8.13
CA ARG A 101 8.65 -17.66 -8.22
C ARG A 101 8.02 -16.39 -7.64
N ALA A 102 8.83 -15.44 -7.17
CA ALA A 102 8.34 -14.21 -6.55
C ALA A 102 7.55 -13.38 -7.57
N ILE A 103 6.35 -12.94 -7.16
CA ILE A 103 5.45 -12.15 -7.99
C ILE A 103 5.90 -10.69 -7.98
N VAL A 104 5.96 -10.07 -9.15
CA VAL A 104 6.16 -8.62 -9.30
C VAL A 104 4.86 -7.90 -8.91
N PRO A 105 4.89 -6.93 -7.98
CA PRO A 105 3.72 -6.14 -7.61
C PRO A 105 3.14 -5.33 -8.76
N ASP A 106 1.83 -5.11 -8.76
CA ASP A 106 1.12 -4.42 -9.86
C ASP A 106 1.43 -2.90 -9.94
N VAL A 107 1.57 -2.22 -8.80
CA VAL A 107 1.83 -0.77 -8.76
C VAL A 107 2.87 -0.45 -7.70
N LEU A 108 4.00 0.11 -8.14
CA LEU A 108 5.04 0.60 -7.24
C LEU A 108 4.71 1.99 -6.72
N ILE A 109 5.02 2.20 -5.44
CA ILE A 109 4.87 3.44 -4.71
C ILE A 109 6.28 3.88 -4.28
N PRO A 110 6.60 5.19 -4.27
CA PRO A 110 7.91 5.65 -3.85
C PRO A 110 8.33 5.05 -2.50
N ALA A 111 9.59 4.62 -2.41
CA ALA A 111 10.13 3.97 -1.22
C ALA A 111 9.83 4.75 0.05
N HIS A 112 9.50 4.02 1.11
CA HIS A 112 9.20 4.54 2.43
C HIS A 112 7.99 5.49 2.49
N SER A 113 7.09 5.50 1.50
CA SER A 113 5.89 6.34 1.55
C SER A 113 4.87 5.89 2.61
N ALA A 114 5.05 4.68 3.16
CA ALA A 114 4.18 4.04 4.12
C ALA A 114 2.74 3.95 3.61
N ALA A 115 2.52 3.14 2.58
CA ALA A 115 1.18 2.82 2.06
C ALA A 115 0.34 2.02 3.08
N VAL A 116 -0.49 2.71 3.85
CA VAL A 116 -1.27 2.14 4.98
C VAL A 116 -2.77 2.05 4.71
N GLY A 117 -3.25 2.67 3.65
CA GLY A 117 -4.66 2.69 3.29
C GLY A 117 -4.88 2.38 1.81
N LEU A 118 -5.97 1.67 1.51
CA LEU A 118 -6.37 1.34 0.13
C LEU A 118 -7.89 1.20 0.05
N THR A 119 -8.52 1.92 -0.89
CA THR A 119 -9.95 1.77 -1.17
C THR A 119 -10.23 2.03 -2.65
N PHE A 120 -11.15 1.25 -3.23
CA PHE A 120 -11.65 1.54 -4.58
C PHE A 120 -12.80 2.53 -4.53
N TYR A 121 -12.82 3.48 -5.46
CA TYR A 121 -13.86 4.48 -5.54
C TYR A 121 -15.07 3.97 -6.32
N THR A 122 -16.16 3.67 -5.60
CA THR A 122 -17.45 3.24 -6.16
C THR A 122 -18.52 4.34 -6.14
N GLY A 123 -18.18 5.52 -5.62
CA GLY A 123 -19.08 6.68 -5.59
C GLY A 123 -19.18 7.37 -6.95
N THR A 124 -20.10 8.32 -7.04
CA THR A 124 -20.34 9.11 -8.26
C THR A 124 -20.12 10.61 -8.07
N GLN A 125 -19.77 11.04 -6.85
CA GLN A 125 -19.58 12.45 -6.49
C GLN A 125 -18.36 13.07 -7.17
N PHE A 126 -17.26 12.32 -7.27
CA PHE A 126 -16.05 12.78 -7.96
C PHE A 126 -16.19 12.59 -9.48
N PRO A 127 -15.41 13.35 -10.28
CA PRO A 127 -15.36 13.19 -11.73
C PRO A 127 -15.16 11.73 -12.17
N GLU A 128 -15.70 11.40 -13.34
CA GLU A 128 -15.76 10.02 -13.85
C GLU A 128 -14.39 9.32 -13.87
N ARG A 129 -13.30 10.05 -14.13
CA ARG A 129 -11.94 9.51 -14.12
C ARG A 129 -11.52 8.84 -12.80
N TYR A 130 -12.17 9.17 -11.68
CA TYR A 130 -11.89 8.56 -10.39
C TYR A 130 -12.66 7.25 -10.16
N ARG A 131 -13.73 7.01 -10.91
CA ARG A 131 -14.61 5.85 -10.71
C ARG A 131 -13.86 4.56 -11.03
N ASN A 132 -14.04 3.58 -10.17
CA ASN A 132 -13.37 2.27 -10.20
C ASN A 132 -11.85 2.31 -10.05
N GLY A 133 -11.23 3.48 -9.88
CA GLY A 133 -9.82 3.60 -9.50
C GLY A 133 -9.61 3.43 -8.00
N ALA A 134 -8.34 3.38 -7.60
CA ALA A 134 -7.95 3.14 -6.21
C ALA A 134 -7.38 4.40 -5.56
N PHE A 135 -7.90 4.78 -4.39
CA PHE A 135 -7.27 5.77 -3.51
C PHE A 135 -6.37 5.08 -2.49
N ILE A 136 -5.21 5.68 -2.26
CA ILE A 136 -4.16 5.12 -1.41
C ILE A 136 -3.77 6.14 -0.35
N GLY A 137 -3.73 5.69 0.88
CA GLY A 137 -3.21 6.42 2.03
C GLY A 137 -1.72 6.27 2.17
N LEU A 138 -0.95 7.35 1.97
CA LEU A 138 0.50 7.36 2.17
C LEU A 138 0.84 8.11 3.46
N HIS A 139 1.12 7.36 4.52
CA HIS A 139 1.34 7.85 5.88
C HIS A 139 2.60 8.69 6.04
N GLY A 140 3.58 8.46 5.17
CA GLY A 140 4.80 9.23 5.10
C GLY A 140 6.04 8.52 5.63
N SER A 141 7.20 8.90 5.09
CA SER A 141 8.51 8.36 5.45
C SER A 141 9.04 8.92 6.76
N TRP A 142 9.66 8.08 7.59
CA TRP A 142 10.45 8.54 8.75
C TRP A 142 11.97 8.37 8.54
N ASN A 143 12.38 7.62 7.51
CA ASN A 143 13.74 7.10 7.29
C ASN A 143 14.32 7.52 5.92
N ARG A 144 13.99 8.71 5.43
CA ARG A 144 14.55 9.30 4.21
C ARG A 144 15.13 10.69 4.48
N SER A 145 16.10 11.11 3.68
CA SER A 145 16.64 12.48 3.71
C SER A 145 15.62 13.52 3.23
N LYS A 146 14.77 13.15 2.26
CA LYS A 146 13.63 13.94 1.78
C LYS A 146 12.34 13.18 2.03
N LEU A 147 11.36 13.84 2.63
CA LEU A 147 10.08 13.19 2.95
C LEU A 147 9.37 12.67 1.68
N ALA A 148 8.86 11.45 1.73
CA ALA A 148 7.93 10.86 0.77
C ALA A 148 6.62 10.47 1.46
N GLY A 149 5.55 10.31 0.69
CA GLY A 149 4.20 10.05 1.20
C GLY A 149 3.51 11.33 1.69
N TYR A 150 2.91 11.28 2.87
CA TYR A 150 2.15 12.40 3.48
C TYR A 150 1.03 12.95 2.59
N ARG A 151 0.30 12.05 1.93
CA ARG A 151 -0.73 12.40 0.95
C ARG A 151 -1.74 11.28 0.75
N ILE A 152 -2.90 11.64 0.20
CA ILE A 152 -3.76 10.68 -0.49
C ILE A 152 -3.40 10.70 -1.97
N SER A 153 -3.13 9.52 -2.51
CA SER A 153 -2.85 9.32 -3.93
C SER A 153 -3.98 8.55 -4.61
N PHE A 154 -4.00 8.58 -5.94
CA PHE A 154 -4.96 7.88 -6.78
C PHE A 154 -4.24 7.08 -7.86
N VAL A 155 -4.75 5.89 -8.17
CA VAL A 155 -4.32 5.09 -9.33
C VAL A 155 -5.54 4.86 -10.21
N PRO A 156 -5.53 5.29 -11.48
CA PRO A 156 -6.61 5.02 -12.40
C PRO A 156 -6.65 3.53 -12.76
N PHE A 157 -7.85 2.99 -12.92
CA PHE A 157 -8.07 1.62 -13.37
C PHE A 157 -8.91 1.61 -14.64
N GLN A 158 -8.59 0.68 -15.54
CA GLN A 158 -9.35 0.41 -16.76
C GLN A 158 -9.42 -1.10 -16.95
N ASN A 159 -10.61 -1.63 -17.27
CA ASN A 159 -10.83 -3.06 -17.47
C ASN A 159 -10.31 -3.92 -16.29
N GLY A 160 -10.47 -3.40 -15.07
CA GLY A 160 -10.07 -4.07 -13.85
C GLY A 160 -8.55 -4.15 -13.60
N LYS A 161 -7.74 -3.35 -14.29
CA LYS A 161 -6.29 -3.28 -14.09
C LYS A 161 -5.83 -1.83 -13.90
N PRO A 162 -4.72 -1.58 -13.19
CA PRO A 162 -4.08 -0.27 -13.18
C PRO A 162 -3.81 0.22 -14.60
N ALA A 163 -4.14 1.48 -14.88
CA ALA A 163 -4.14 2.05 -16.23
C ALA A 163 -3.32 3.35 -16.34
N GLY A 164 -2.52 3.68 -15.33
CA GLY A 164 -1.75 4.91 -15.31
C GLY A 164 -0.85 5.02 -14.08
N PRO A 165 -0.05 6.10 -14.02
CA PRO A 165 0.85 6.35 -12.91
C PRO A 165 0.08 6.65 -11.62
N LEU A 166 0.80 6.61 -10.49
CA LEU A 166 0.32 7.11 -9.21
C LEU A 166 0.17 8.65 -9.29
N GLU A 167 -1.03 9.14 -9.00
CA GLU A 167 -1.38 10.56 -9.06
C GLU A 167 -1.61 11.14 -7.67
N ASP A 168 -1.29 12.42 -7.49
CA ASP A 168 -1.65 13.15 -6.27
C ASP A 168 -3.15 13.44 -6.23
N PHE A 169 -3.80 13.17 -5.10
CA PHE A 169 -5.20 13.55 -4.88
C PHE A 169 -5.34 14.62 -3.80
N VAL A 170 -4.87 14.36 -2.57
CA VAL A 170 -4.81 15.37 -1.50
C VAL A 170 -3.39 15.46 -0.96
N LYS A 171 -2.85 16.68 -0.92
CA LYS A 171 -1.54 17.03 -0.35
C LYS A 171 -1.69 18.17 0.66
N GLY A 172 -0.62 18.47 1.38
CA GLY A 172 -0.54 19.65 2.27
C GLY A 172 -0.01 19.35 3.67
N TRP A 173 0.29 18.09 3.98
CA TRP A 173 0.79 17.67 5.29
C TRP A 173 2.27 18.00 5.54
N ILE A 174 3.02 18.36 4.50
CA ILE A 174 4.42 18.74 4.59
C ILE A 174 4.55 20.27 4.49
N LEU A 175 5.23 20.87 5.47
CA LEU A 175 5.59 22.29 5.48
C LEU A 175 7.05 22.48 5.03
N ASN A 176 7.47 23.73 4.85
CA ASN A 176 8.89 24.13 4.75
C ASN A 176 9.76 23.28 3.82
N GLY A 177 9.23 22.85 2.67
CA GLY A 177 10.00 22.17 1.62
C GLY A 177 10.38 20.71 1.90
N GLY A 178 9.86 20.06 2.95
CA GLY A 178 10.00 18.60 3.12
C GLY A 178 11.25 18.11 3.84
N SER A 179 11.87 18.95 4.68
CA SER A 179 12.86 18.51 5.65
C SER A 179 12.26 17.58 6.72
N PRO A 180 13.01 16.63 7.29
CA PRO A 180 12.53 15.84 8.42
C PRO A 180 11.95 16.71 9.55
N GLY A 181 10.82 16.28 10.12
CA GLY A 181 10.09 17.04 11.15
C GLY A 181 9.19 18.17 10.62
N SER A 182 9.14 18.40 9.31
CA SER A 182 8.27 19.42 8.72
C SER A 182 6.83 18.96 8.47
N ALA A 183 6.49 17.71 8.76
CA ALA A 183 5.13 17.19 8.62
C ALA A 183 4.29 17.46 9.87
N TRP A 184 3.08 17.99 9.71
CA TRP A 184 2.18 18.35 10.82
C TRP A 184 1.02 17.35 11.04
N GLY A 185 0.88 16.38 10.15
CA GLY A 185 -0.08 15.29 10.24
C GLY A 185 0.30 14.15 9.31
N ARG A 186 -0.40 13.03 9.40
CA ARG A 186 -0.11 11.82 8.63
C ARG A 186 -1.41 11.15 8.20
N PRO A 187 -1.80 11.27 6.92
CA PRO A 187 -3.03 10.65 6.45
C PRO A 187 -2.91 9.11 6.46
N VAL A 188 -3.92 8.43 6.96
CA VAL A 188 -4.02 6.97 7.00
C VAL A 188 -5.00 6.51 5.91
N SER A 189 -6.14 5.93 6.24
CA SER A 189 -7.00 5.25 5.26
C SER A 189 -8.07 6.16 4.67
N PRO A 190 -8.18 6.27 3.34
CA PRO A 190 -9.35 6.86 2.71
C PRO A 190 -10.54 5.88 2.80
N TYR A 191 -11.73 6.43 3.06
CA TYR A 191 -12.99 5.70 3.09
C TYR A 191 -14.05 6.42 2.26
N VAL A 192 -14.75 5.70 1.39
CA VAL A 192 -15.84 6.25 0.59
C VAL A 192 -17.11 6.34 1.45
N ALA A 193 -17.51 7.56 1.81
CA ALA A 193 -18.74 7.83 2.52
C ALA A 193 -19.97 7.54 1.64
N ARG A 194 -21.14 7.38 2.26
CA ARG A 194 -22.41 7.05 1.58
C ARG A 194 -22.81 8.08 0.52
N ASP A 195 -22.41 9.34 0.67
CA ASP A 195 -22.68 10.40 -0.31
C ASP A 195 -21.64 10.44 -1.44
N GLY A 196 -20.69 9.50 -1.48
CA GLY A 196 -19.60 9.44 -2.45
C GLY A 196 -18.42 10.35 -2.14
N SER A 197 -18.40 11.03 -0.99
CA SER A 197 -17.22 11.80 -0.54
C SER A 197 -16.15 10.88 0.04
N LEU A 198 -14.91 11.37 0.16
CA LEU A 198 -13.87 10.65 0.90
C LEU A 198 -13.76 11.19 2.33
N LEU A 199 -13.71 10.28 3.28
CA LEU A 199 -13.22 10.52 4.64
C LEU A 199 -11.77 10.04 4.73
N ILE A 200 -10.91 10.83 5.36
CA ILE A 200 -9.50 10.49 5.55
C ILE A 200 -9.18 10.66 7.03
N THR A 201 -8.71 9.59 7.67
CA THR A 201 -8.20 9.67 9.04
C THR A 201 -6.77 10.21 9.04
N ASP A 202 -6.42 10.98 10.06
CA ASP A 202 -5.10 11.52 10.31
C ASP A 202 -4.77 11.32 11.79
N ASP A 203 -3.90 10.35 12.06
CA ASP A 203 -3.62 9.88 13.41
C ASP A 203 -2.72 10.86 14.19
N VAL A 204 -1.76 11.49 13.51
CA VAL A 204 -0.87 12.49 14.14
C VAL A 204 -1.60 13.80 14.42
N ALA A 205 -2.42 14.30 13.48
CA ALA A 205 -3.17 15.54 13.71
C ALA A 205 -4.45 15.34 14.54
N ASN A 206 -4.82 14.08 14.82
CA ASN A 206 -6.07 13.68 15.48
C ASN A 206 -7.31 14.27 14.79
N LYS A 207 -7.43 14.05 13.48
CA LYS A 207 -8.48 14.63 12.63
C LYS A 207 -9.11 13.59 11.70
N ILE A 208 -10.35 13.87 11.31
CA ILE A 208 -10.99 13.25 10.15
C ILE A 208 -11.28 14.36 9.14
N TRP A 209 -10.66 14.24 7.97
CA TRP A 209 -10.89 15.14 6.85
C TRP A 209 -12.02 14.61 5.98
N ARG A 210 -12.83 15.51 5.41
CA ARG A 210 -13.83 15.16 4.41
C ARG A 210 -13.56 15.91 3.11
N VAL A 211 -13.36 15.17 2.04
CA VAL A 211 -13.10 15.71 0.70
C VAL A 211 -14.36 15.53 -0.14
N ARG A 212 -14.94 16.64 -0.59
CA ARG A 212 -16.14 16.66 -1.43
C ARG A 212 -15.87 17.40 -2.73
N TYR A 213 -16.46 16.93 -3.82
CA TYR A 213 -16.41 17.63 -5.09
C TYR A 213 -17.62 18.54 -5.20
N ASN A 214 -17.38 19.84 -5.30
CA ASN A 214 -18.44 20.85 -5.35
C ASN A 214 -18.78 21.29 -6.79
N GLY A 215 -18.27 20.60 -7.83
CA GLY A 215 -18.52 20.97 -9.22
C GLY A 215 -17.96 22.33 -9.63
N GLY A 216 -17.04 22.90 -8.84
CA GLY A 216 -16.45 24.21 -9.09
C GLY A 216 -15.63 24.21 -10.39
N ARG A 217 -15.91 25.22 -11.22
CA ARG A 217 -15.42 25.48 -12.59
C ARG A 217 -13.94 25.17 -12.81
#